data_AF-A0A5N7ZJH3-F1
#
_entry.id   AF-A0A5N7ZJH3-F1
#
_cell.length_a   1.000
_cell.length_b   1.000
_cell.length_c   1.000
_cell.angle_alpha   90.00
_cell.angle_beta   90.00
_cell.angle_gamma   90.00
#
_symmetry.space_group_name_H-M   'P 1'
#
loop_
_entity.id
_entity.type
_entity.pdbx_description
1 polymer ?
#
loop_
_entity_poly.entity_id
_entity_poly.type
_entity_poly.pdbx_seq_one_letter_code
_entity_poly.pdbx_strand_id
1 'polypeptide(L)'
;GKSAILLYTDTGKQMICLGGVLKASDDTPVPIISRFGILNVIEEAKVRKIDTLMFRIHDVSEHDGNYYCASMKGIKVSNGGEKYVTIKKRLLNYRFDDMDYEPERKVFYLASLGVGVVVYNPHTGATMNIDKSKGLSDDLVTEVYVEDKNTIWACTNYGLNRITFDKDGTFKVRYITTSDGLSENQIRDVEIVNDTIYVATANGLCSIAKNNFEAIFNKRKYFLRLNAIAVNSTILDKPAKQLSLSYDKNQLDFWVESVAYGRKEQVYRYKLKGLHENWNYTSDRKIAYEFIPPGHYELQVQVLEDNRLFSDEKIRLPITIRNPFWTTWWFIIVVIAALGALIYLFFRIRVLTYNKDIIRELLRLWVRKIKKKEKYFVFKEQGKEIRIPTNTILYVKSSGNYMDIVTEEKVYVMRCKIGDFISKVPDPLEFLRVHRSYIIRIDKVEQKTKKMVLIKKQEIPVGETYVEELDKIVF
;
A
#
# COMPACT_ATOMS: atom_id res chain seq x y z
N GLY A 1 35.91 63.18 -3.87
CA GLY A 1 35.31 62.94 -2.55
C GLY A 1 35.94 61.71 -1.94
N LYS A 2 36.77 61.86 -0.90
CA LYS A 2 37.25 60.74 -0.09
C LYS A 2 36.26 60.57 1.06
N SER A 3 35.56 59.43 1.13
CA SER A 3 34.75 59.07 2.29
C SER A 3 35.68 58.86 3.49
N ALA A 4 35.41 59.58 4.58
CA ALA A 4 36.07 59.42 5.86
C ALA A 4 35.13 58.65 6.79
N ILE A 5 35.66 57.67 7.51
CA ILE A 5 34.94 56.98 8.58
C ILE A 5 35.51 57.47 9.90
N LEU A 6 34.59 57.79 10.81
CA LEU A 6 34.88 58.22 12.16
C LEU A 6 34.78 56.98 13.05
N LEU A 7 35.91 56.61 13.64
CA LEU A 7 35.94 55.61 14.70
C LEU A 7 36.01 56.34 16.03
N TYR A 8 35.28 55.84 17.01
CA TYR A 8 35.32 56.31 18.38
C TYR A 8 35.89 55.17 19.22
N THR A 9 36.92 55.47 20.01
CA THR A 9 37.38 54.53 21.03
C THR A 9 36.34 54.42 22.14
N ASP A 10 36.45 53.38 22.96
CA ASP A 10 35.77 53.22 24.26
C ASP A 10 35.85 54.47 25.16
N THR A 11 36.91 55.24 25.01
CA THR A 11 37.21 56.50 25.71
C THR A 11 36.66 57.74 25.00
N GLY A 12 35.89 57.58 23.92
CA GLY A 12 35.30 58.68 23.13
C GLY A 12 36.29 59.43 22.24
N LYS A 13 37.52 58.93 22.09
CA LYS A 13 38.53 59.57 21.23
C LYS A 13 38.19 59.33 19.77
N GLN A 14 38.05 60.42 19.03
CA GLN A 14 37.72 60.40 17.62
C GLN A 14 38.95 60.08 16.78
N MET A 15 38.80 59.13 15.86
CA MET A 15 39.80 58.76 14.86
C MET A 15 39.19 58.88 13.47
N ILE A 16 39.92 59.53 12.55
CA ILE A 16 39.47 59.73 11.17
C ILE A 16 40.22 58.75 10.28
N CYS A 17 39.52 57.72 9.80
CA CYS A 17 40.02 56.80 8.80
C CYS A 17 39.59 57.26 7.40
N LEU A 18 40.56 57.71 6.60
CA LEU A 18 40.30 58.16 5.23
C LEU A 18 40.30 56.97 4.26
N GLY A 19 39.23 56.81 3.47
CA GLY A 19 39.20 55.91 2.30
C GLY A 19 38.36 54.63 2.43
N GLY A 20 37.50 54.53 3.45
CA GLY A 20 36.58 53.42 3.64
C GLY A 20 37.17 52.28 4.49
N VAL A 21 36.40 51.85 5.47
CA VAL A 21 36.58 50.74 6.42
C VAL A 21 35.44 49.78 6.11
N LEU A 22 35.75 48.50 5.88
CA LEU A 22 34.73 47.49 5.56
C LEU A 22 34.22 46.74 6.79
N LYS A 23 35.08 46.53 7.80
CA LYS A 23 34.75 45.92 9.10
C LYS A 23 35.82 46.39 10.11
N ALA A 24 35.40 46.63 11.35
CA ALA A 24 36.26 46.81 12.51
C ALA A 24 35.91 45.68 13.49
N SER A 25 36.89 44.88 13.88
CA SER A 25 36.70 43.82 14.88
C SER A 25 36.52 44.46 16.25
N ASP A 26 35.46 44.07 16.93
CA ASP A 26 35.06 44.46 18.29
C ASP A 26 35.41 43.39 19.33
N ASP A 27 35.69 42.16 18.89
CA ASP A 27 36.12 41.02 19.70
C ASP A 27 37.63 41.00 19.99
N THR A 28 38.39 41.98 19.47
CA THR A 28 39.86 42.05 19.66
C THR A 28 40.28 43.21 20.55
N PRO A 29 41.37 43.06 21.35
CA PRO A 29 41.84 44.13 22.24
C PRO A 29 42.30 45.40 21.51
N VAL A 30 42.53 45.30 20.20
CA VAL A 30 43.07 46.35 19.37
C VAL A 30 42.28 46.39 18.05
N PRO A 31 41.68 47.54 17.66
CA PRO A 31 40.83 47.59 16.48
C PRO A 31 41.55 47.14 15.21
N ILE A 32 41.05 46.07 14.59
CA ILE A 32 41.53 45.58 13.30
C ILE A 32 40.61 46.11 12.20
N ILE A 33 41.19 46.83 11.24
CA ILE A 33 40.48 47.41 10.10
C ILE A 33 40.89 46.71 8.82
N SER A 34 39.90 46.19 8.09
CA SER A 34 40.10 45.74 6.70
C SER A 34 39.63 46.77 5.67
N ARG A 35 40.44 47.00 4.63
CA ARG A 35 40.11 47.83 3.46
C ARG A 35 40.56 47.16 2.17
N PHE A 36 39.63 46.67 1.33
CA PHE A 36 39.95 45.97 0.06
C PHE A 36 41.05 44.91 0.25
N GLY A 37 41.07 44.26 1.42
CA GLY A 37 42.07 43.29 1.82
C GLY A 37 43.30 43.84 2.56
N ILE A 38 43.51 45.15 2.67
CA ILE A 38 44.53 45.72 3.54
C ILE A 38 44.10 45.57 4.99
N LEU A 39 44.83 44.75 5.74
CA LEU A 39 44.64 44.57 7.17
C LEU A 39 45.48 45.60 7.91
N ASN A 40 44.86 46.41 8.78
CA ASN A 40 45.56 47.34 9.65
C ASN A 40 45.13 47.10 11.09
N VAL A 41 46.05 47.30 12.02
CA VAL A 41 45.76 47.34 13.45
C VAL A 41 45.97 48.76 13.94
N ILE A 42 45.08 49.22 14.83
CA ILE A 42 45.18 50.54 15.47
C ILE A 42 45.77 50.39 16.86
N GLU A 43 47.06 50.63 17.02
CA GLU A 43 47.72 50.73 18.33
C GLU A 43 48.00 52.19 18.65
N GLU A 44 47.62 52.66 19.84
CA GLU A 44 47.95 54.01 20.34
C GLU A 44 47.55 55.17 19.38
N ALA A 45 46.42 55.03 18.68
CA ALA A 45 45.95 55.94 17.64
C ALA A 45 46.87 56.06 16.41
N LYS A 46 47.78 55.10 16.19
CA LYS A 46 48.55 54.93 14.95
C LYS A 46 48.02 53.74 14.17
N VAL A 47 47.89 53.91 12.85
CA VAL A 47 47.49 52.83 11.95
C VAL A 47 48.76 52.07 11.53
N ARG A 48 48.90 50.83 11.99
CA ARG A 48 49.95 49.91 11.55
C ARG A 48 49.38 49.00 10.47
N LYS A 49 49.93 49.09 9.26
CA LYS A 49 49.62 48.14 8.19
C LYS A 49 50.19 46.77 8.55
N ILE A 50 49.33 45.76 8.59
CA ILE A 50 49.73 44.36 8.77
C ILE A 50 49.97 43.71 7.41
N ASP A 51 49.01 43.82 6.49
CA ASP A 51 49.09 43.09 5.21
C ASP A 51 48.24 43.69 4.08
N THR A 52 48.28 43.12 2.88
CA THR A 52 47.43 43.42 1.72
C THR A 52 46.92 42.15 1.05
N LEU A 53 45.62 41.91 1.16
CA LEU A 53 44.91 40.79 0.55
C LEU A 53 44.31 41.17 -0.79
N MET A 54 44.39 40.26 -1.76
CA MET A 54 43.70 40.40 -3.06
C MET A 54 42.30 39.80 -3.04
N PHE A 55 41.62 39.81 -1.89
CA PHE A 55 40.25 39.35 -1.75
C PHE A 55 39.51 40.15 -0.66
N ARG A 56 38.18 40.15 -0.74
CA ARG A 56 37.32 40.78 0.26
C ARG A 56 37.36 39.98 1.55
N ILE A 57 37.73 40.65 2.64
CA ILE A 57 37.53 40.17 4.01
C ILE A 57 36.11 40.56 4.39
N HIS A 58 35.34 39.59 4.88
CA HIS A 58 34.02 39.85 5.44
C HIS A 58 34.13 40.19 6.92
N ASP A 59 34.98 39.44 7.62
CA ASP A 59 35.22 39.64 9.04
C ASP A 59 36.62 39.16 9.45
N VAL A 60 37.12 39.63 10.60
CA VAL A 60 38.42 39.30 11.15
C VAL A 60 38.37 39.19 12.67
N SER A 61 39.08 38.20 13.21
CA SER A 61 39.29 38.03 14.64
C SER A 61 40.76 37.72 14.93
N GLU A 62 41.20 37.86 16.17
CA GLU A 62 42.57 37.60 16.61
C GLU A 62 42.60 36.60 17.76
N HIS A 63 43.51 35.62 17.66
CA HIS A 63 43.77 34.68 18.74
C HIS A 63 45.24 34.23 18.73
N ASP A 64 45.89 34.30 19.89
CA ASP A 64 47.32 33.96 20.10
C ASP A 64 48.29 34.63 19.10
N GLY A 65 48.05 35.91 18.78
CA GLY A 65 48.84 36.70 17.84
C GLY A 65 48.59 36.37 16.36
N ASN A 66 47.61 35.50 16.06
CA ASN A 66 47.21 35.16 14.70
C ASN A 66 45.89 35.83 14.33
N TYR A 67 45.86 36.42 13.14
CA TYR A 67 44.70 37.07 12.56
C TYR A 67 43.94 36.10 11.65
N TYR A 68 42.73 35.75 12.06
CA TYR A 68 41.81 34.88 11.33
C TYR A 68 40.85 35.72 10.51
N CYS A 69 40.90 35.59 9.18
CA CYS A 69 40.07 36.38 8.26
C CYS A 69 39.01 35.49 7.61
N ALA A 70 37.73 35.82 7.81
CA ALA A 70 36.60 35.28 7.09
C ALA A 70 36.52 35.89 5.67
N SER A 71 36.28 35.05 4.66
CA SER A 71 36.24 35.49 3.26
C SER A 71 35.34 34.61 2.40
N MET A 72 35.12 35.04 1.15
CA MET A 72 34.43 34.24 0.13
C MET A 72 35.14 32.92 -0.21
N LYS A 73 36.40 32.74 0.20
CA LYS A 73 37.25 31.57 -0.11
C LYS A 73 37.69 30.82 1.16
N GLY A 74 36.88 30.86 2.21
CA GLY A 74 37.20 30.23 3.49
C GLY A 74 37.97 31.11 4.46
N ILE A 75 38.42 30.48 5.54
CA ILE A 75 39.23 31.13 6.58
C ILE A 75 40.71 31.19 6.13
N LYS A 76 41.31 32.37 6.30
CA LYS A 76 42.73 32.63 6.09
C LYS A 76 43.38 33.07 7.39
N VAL A 77 44.58 32.59 7.67
CA VAL A 77 45.31 32.94 8.89
C VAL A 77 46.60 33.67 8.54
N SER A 78 46.85 34.81 9.17
CA SER A 78 48.15 35.52 9.13
C SER A 78 48.72 35.62 10.54
N ASN A 79 50.03 35.44 10.66
CA ASN A 79 50.79 35.57 11.90
C ASN A 79 51.49 36.94 12.01
N GLY A 80 50.97 37.96 11.32
CA GLY A 80 51.60 39.29 11.28
C GLY A 80 52.78 39.40 10.31
N GLY A 81 52.96 38.44 9.39
CA GLY A 81 53.87 38.51 8.25
C GLY A 81 53.12 38.53 6.90
N GLU A 82 53.83 38.83 5.80
CA GLU A 82 53.26 39.11 4.46
C GLU A 82 52.61 37.90 3.73
N LYS A 83 52.29 36.78 4.41
CA LYS A 83 51.70 35.59 3.77
C LYS A 83 50.66 34.88 4.64
N TYR A 84 49.46 34.75 4.09
CA TYR A 84 48.37 33.97 4.69
C TYR A 84 48.46 32.49 4.37
N VAL A 85 48.11 31.66 5.35
CA VAL A 85 47.92 30.23 5.17
C VAL A 85 46.43 29.92 5.07
N THR A 86 46.05 29.14 4.04
CA THR A 86 44.70 28.56 3.97
C THR A 86 44.68 27.29 4.81
N ILE A 87 43.74 27.21 5.75
CA ILE A 87 43.54 25.99 6.53
C ILE A 87 42.86 24.95 5.63
N LYS A 88 43.58 23.87 5.28
CA LYS A 88 43.06 22.80 4.39
C LYS A 88 42.09 21.88 5.15
N LYS A 89 40.88 22.37 5.45
CA LYS A 89 39.78 21.59 6.04
C LYS A 89 38.51 21.82 5.22
N ARG A 90 37.75 20.75 4.96
CA ARG A 90 36.56 20.79 4.11
C ARG A 90 35.56 21.87 4.55
N LEU A 91 35.26 21.94 5.85
CA LEU A 91 34.30 22.90 6.40
C LEU A 91 34.82 24.34 6.41
N LEU A 92 36.14 24.56 6.39
CA LEU A 92 36.74 25.91 6.43
C LEU A 92 36.95 26.54 5.04
N ASN A 93 36.56 25.84 3.97
CA ASN A 93 36.64 26.33 2.60
C ASN A 93 35.37 27.05 2.12
N TYR A 94 34.29 27.03 2.92
CA TYR A 94 33.04 27.70 2.60
C TYR A 94 33.19 29.23 2.71
N ARG A 95 32.25 29.97 2.12
CA ARG A 95 32.19 31.41 2.34
C ARG A 95 31.70 31.68 3.76
N PHE A 96 32.46 32.48 4.48
CA PHE A 96 32.08 32.99 5.81
C PHE A 96 31.86 34.50 5.73
N ASP A 97 30.70 34.93 6.22
CA ASP A 97 30.34 36.35 6.27
C ASP A 97 30.69 36.97 7.64
N ASP A 98 30.84 36.14 8.68
CA ASP A 98 31.10 36.59 10.04
C ASP A 98 31.79 35.50 10.89
N MET A 99 32.52 35.89 11.94
CA MET A 99 33.28 35.03 12.83
C MET A 99 33.41 35.65 14.23
N ASP A 100 33.23 34.82 15.25
CA ASP A 100 33.32 35.30 16.63
C ASP A 100 34.05 34.26 17.52
N TYR A 101 34.87 34.72 18.46
CA TYR A 101 35.75 33.86 19.25
C TYR A 101 35.30 33.71 20.70
N GLU A 102 35.19 32.48 21.20
CA GLU A 102 34.88 32.20 22.61
C GLU A 102 36.15 31.75 23.38
N PRO A 103 36.73 32.60 24.24
CA PRO A 103 38.00 32.35 24.90
C PRO A 103 38.00 31.15 25.85
N GLU A 104 36.92 30.88 26.59
CA GLU A 104 36.89 29.77 27.56
C GLU A 104 36.88 28.41 26.85
N ARG A 105 36.20 28.32 25.70
CA ARG A 105 36.15 27.09 24.89
C ARG A 105 37.28 26.98 23.87
N LYS A 106 37.95 28.09 23.58
CA LYS A 106 38.99 28.22 22.56
C LYS A 106 38.49 27.76 21.20
N VAL A 107 37.34 28.29 20.79
CA VAL A 107 36.71 27.97 19.49
C VAL A 107 36.22 29.24 18.81
N PHE A 108 36.32 29.23 17.49
CA PHE A 108 35.64 30.18 16.62
C PHE A 108 34.27 29.62 16.24
N TYR A 109 33.27 30.49 16.29
CA TYR A 109 31.98 30.28 15.64
C TYR A 109 31.99 31.06 14.33
N LEU A 110 31.62 30.42 13.23
CA LEU A 110 31.69 31.01 11.89
C LEU A 110 30.32 30.98 11.22
N ALA A 111 29.84 32.14 10.79
CA ALA A 111 28.61 32.28 10.00
C ALA A 111 28.89 31.91 8.54
N SER A 112 28.29 30.82 8.05
CA SER A 112 28.48 30.37 6.67
C SER A 112 27.25 30.55 5.80
N LEU A 113 27.47 30.87 4.52
CA LEU A 113 26.41 30.86 3.51
C LEU A 113 26.25 29.46 2.90
N GLY A 114 25.72 28.51 3.69
CA GLY A 114 25.21 27.24 3.16
C GLY A 114 25.57 25.98 3.94
N VAL A 115 26.35 26.05 5.02
CA VAL A 115 26.59 24.91 5.92
C VAL A 115 26.24 25.18 7.39
N GLY A 116 25.48 26.26 7.62
CA GLY A 116 25.08 26.69 8.95
C GLY A 116 26.21 27.37 9.72
N VAL A 117 26.24 27.16 11.04
CA VAL A 117 27.34 27.65 11.90
C VAL A 117 28.46 26.61 11.92
N VAL A 118 29.68 27.02 11.61
CA VAL A 118 30.86 26.16 11.76
C VAL A 118 31.58 26.48 13.06
N VAL A 119 31.79 25.48 13.91
CA VAL A 119 32.61 25.59 15.11
C VAL A 119 34.00 25.06 14.80
N TYR A 120 35.02 25.88 15.04
CA TYR A 120 36.40 25.58 14.71
C TYR A 120 37.31 25.78 15.92
N ASN A 121 38.03 24.74 16.33
CA ASN A 121 39.05 24.86 17.37
C ASN A 121 40.43 25.05 16.71
N PRO A 122 41.08 26.22 16.84
CA PRO A 122 42.36 26.50 16.18
C PRO A 122 43.52 25.65 16.69
N HIS A 123 43.50 25.23 17.97
CA HIS A 123 44.57 24.44 18.58
C HIS A 123 44.58 22.96 18.12
N THR A 124 43.39 22.35 18.06
CA THR A 124 43.24 20.93 17.71
C THR A 124 42.95 20.71 16.23
N GLY A 125 42.50 21.75 15.52
CA GLY A 125 42.03 21.65 14.14
C GLY A 125 40.69 20.91 14.00
N ALA A 126 39.97 20.68 15.11
CA ALA A 126 38.66 20.06 15.11
C ALA A 126 37.61 21.02 14.52
N THR A 127 36.67 20.47 13.76
CA THR A 127 35.59 21.24 13.13
C THR A 127 34.27 20.47 13.26
N MET A 128 33.21 21.17 13.62
CA MET A 128 31.83 20.69 13.49
C MET A 128 30.97 21.76 12.85
N ASN A 129 29.84 21.36 12.27
CA ASN A 129 28.84 22.31 11.80
C ASN A 129 27.50 22.05 12.50
N ILE A 130 26.72 23.11 12.68
CA ILE A 130 25.34 23.09 13.14
C ILE A 130 24.52 23.64 11.98
N ASP A 131 23.69 22.80 11.37
CA ASP A 131 22.91 23.09 10.17
C ASP A 131 21.41 22.88 10.43
N LYS A 132 20.58 23.04 9.40
CA LYS A 132 19.13 22.88 9.46
C LYS A 132 18.72 21.48 9.88
N SER A 133 19.48 20.45 9.50
CA SER A 133 19.23 19.07 9.93
C SER A 133 19.50 18.87 11.43
N LYS A 134 20.33 19.73 12.03
CA LYS A 134 20.69 19.76 13.45
C LYS A 134 19.90 20.80 14.26
N GLY A 135 18.91 21.45 13.65
CA GLY A 135 17.95 22.30 14.36
C GLY A 135 18.02 23.80 14.04
N LEU A 136 18.98 24.26 13.22
CA LEU A 136 18.92 25.64 12.71
C LEU A 136 17.65 25.87 11.88
N SER A 137 17.22 27.13 11.84
CA SER A 137 16.12 27.55 11.00
C SER A 137 16.43 27.50 9.50
N ASP A 138 17.65 27.87 9.10
CA ASP A 138 18.20 27.87 7.75
C ASP A 138 19.73 27.62 7.77
N ASP A 139 20.31 27.22 6.64
CA ASP A 139 21.75 26.96 6.46
C ASP A 139 22.53 28.21 6.02
N LEU A 140 21.82 29.26 5.60
CA LEU A 140 22.37 30.57 5.27
C LEU A 140 22.45 31.41 6.54
N VAL A 141 23.61 31.38 7.21
CA VAL A 141 23.92 32.18 8.40
C VAL A 141 24.76 33.38 7.97
N THR A 142 24.33 34.59 8.33
CA THR A 142 25.02 35.83 7.96
C THR A 142 25.85 36.42 9.09
N GLU A 143 25.41 36.23 10.34
CA GLU A 143 26.07 36.76 11.55
C GLU A 143 26.02 35.71 12.65
N VAL A 144 27.05 35.68 13.50
CA VAL A 144 27.07 34.94 14.76
C VAL A 144 27.45 35.89 15.89
N TYR A 145 26.88 35.67 17.07
CA TYR A 145 27.19 36.49 18.24
C TYR A 145 27.38 35.59 19.46
N VAL A 146 28.55 35.69 20.10
CA VAL A 146 28.88 34.97 21.33
C VAL A 146 28.39 35.78 22.53
N GLU A 147 27.34 35.28 23.18
CA GLU A 147 26.84 35.91 24.41
C GLU A 147 27.66 35.49 25.63
N ASP A 148 27.94 34.19 25.73
CA ASP A 148 28.76 33.61 26.77
C ASP A 148 29.26 32.22 26.33
N LYS A 149 30.11 31.61 27.16
CA LYS A 149 30.68 30.29 26.90
C LYS A 149 29.69 29.18 26.58
N ASN A 150 28.41 29.31 26.90
CA ASN A 150 27.40 28.30 26.63
C ASN A 150 26.37 28.75 25.62
N THR A 151 26.32 30.03 25.26
CA THR A 151 25.23 30.60 24.47
C THR A 151 25.77 31.39 23.29
N ILE A 152 25.37 30.97 22.09
CA ILE A 152 25.63 31.72 20.87
C ILE A 152 24.32 32.02 20.14
N TRP A 153 24.32 33.10 19.39
CA TRP A 153 23.23 33.50 18.52
C TRP A 153 23.68 33.39 17.07
N ALA A 154 22.75 33.00 16.20
CA ALA A 154 23.01 32.85 14.77
C ALA A 154 21.86 33.49 13.97
N CYS A 155 22.21 34.49 13.18
CA CYS A 155 21.32 35.20 12.29
C CYS A 155 21.20 34.43 10.98
N THR A 156 20.01 33.96 10.64
CA THR A 156 19.78 33.24 9.39
C THR A 156 18.82 33.99 8.46
N ASN A 157 18.71 33.50 7.23
CA ASN A 157 17.65 33.92 6.31
C ASN A 157 16.23 33.46 6.74
N TYR A 158 16.09 32.69 7.82
CA TYR A 158 14.80 32.23 8.34
C TYR A 158 14.68 32.37 9.87
N GLY A 159 15.06 33.52 10.42
CA GLY A 159 14.83 33.87 11.82
C GLY A 159 16.10 33.94 12.65
N LEU A 160 15.93 34.32 13.92
CA LEU A 160 17.03 34.43 14.88
C LEU A 160 17.13 33.15 15.69
N ASN A 161 18.32 32.55 15.74
CA ASN A 161 18.57 31.27 16.37
C ASN A 161 19.44 31.49 17.61
N ARG A 162 19.10 30.81 18.70
CA ARG A 162 19.92 30.68 19.88
C ARG A 162 20.36 29.23 20.05
N ILE A 163 21.65 29.03 20.18
CA ILE A 163 22.28 27.73 20.35
C ILE A 163 22.87 27.72 21.76
N THR A 164 22.36 26.83 22.61
CA THR A 164 22.85 26.64 23.98
C THR A 164 23.56 25.30 24.09
N PHE A 165 24.78 25.30 24.59
CA PHE A 165 25.61 24.11 24.77
C PHE A 165 25.59 23.65 26.24
N ASP A 166 25.46 22.34 26.44
CA ASP A 166 25.54 21.70 27.76
C ASP A 166 26.98 21.24 28.05
N LYS A 167 27.26 20.84 29.30
CA LYS A 167 28.58 20.44 29.79
C LYS A 167 29.12 19.19 29.12
N ASP A 168 28.26 18.33 28.62
CA ASP A 168 28.63 17.10 27.89
C ASP A 168 28.95 17.36 26.41
N GLY A 169 28.86 18.61 25.96
CA GLY A 169 29.11 19.01 24.58
C GLY A 169 27.89 18.86 23.66
N THR A 170 26.75 18.38 24.17
CA THR A 170 25.49 18.44 23.42
C THR A 170 25.00 19.88 23.32
N PHE A 171 24.15 20.16 22.34
CA PHE A 171 23.61 21.48 22.13
C PHE A 171 22.12 21.43 21.80
N LYS A 172 21.45 22.53 22.09
CA LYS A 172 20.04 22.76 21.79
C LYS A 172 19.90 24.03 20.98
N VAL A 173 19.17 23.94 19.87
CA VAL A 173 18.82 25.09 19.04
C VAL A 173 17.36 25.46 19.29
N ARG A 174 17.12 26.76 19.49
CA ARG A 174 15.80 27.39 19.52
C ARG A 174 15.85 28.60 18.60
N TYR A 175 14.76 28.90 17.92
CA TYR A 175 14.74 30.06 17.04
C TYR A 175 13.36 30.70 16.99
N ILE A 176 13.33 31.99 16.67
CA ILE A 176 12.13 32.80 16.51
C ILE A 176 12.04 33.32 15.07
N THR A 177 10.82 33.52 14.60
CA THR A 177 10.50 33.93 13.22
C THR A 177 9.46 35.05 13.24
N THR A 178 8.98 35.45 12.06
CA THR A 178 7.81 36.34 11.94
C THR A 178 6.57 35.78 12.63
N SER A 179 6.44 34.46 12.83
CA SER A 179 5.34 33.90 13.61
C SER A 179 5.41 34.21 15.10
N ASP A 180 6.59 34.62 15.58
CA ASP A 180 6.90 34.84 16.99
C ASP A 180 7.03 36.33 17.32
N GLY A 181 6.84 37.21 16.33
CA GLY A 181 6.84 38.67 16.49
C GLY A 181 8.00 39.40 15.82
N LEU A 182 8.89 38.71 15.09
CA LEU A 182 9.88 39.39 14.25
C LEU A 182 9.20 40.14 13.09
N SER A 183 9.77 41.27 12.68
CA SER A 183 9.27 42.07 11.55
C SER A 183 9.58 41.45 10.18
N GLU A 184 10.65 40.66 10.07
CA GLU A 184 11.04 39.88 8.90
C GLU A 184 11.91 38.69 9.32
N ASN A 185 11.93 37.62 8.51
CA ASN A 185 12.70 36.40 8.76
C ASN A 185 14.18 36.52 8.39
N GLN A 186 14.54 37.39 7.44
CA GLN A 186 15.94 37.61 7.09
C GLN A 186 16.62 38.46 8.15
N ILE A 187 17.41 37.82 9.01
CA ILE A 187 18.15 38.51 10.06
C ILE A 187 19.51 38.92 9.52
N ARG A 188 19.88 40.17 9.76
CA ARG A 188 21.12 40.78 9.29
C ARG A 188 22.16 40.85 10.40
N ASP A 189 21.72 41.11 11.63
CA ASP A 189 22.59 41.37 12.76
C ASP A 189 21.83 41.13 14.08
N VAL A 190 22.56 40.84 15.15
CA VAL A 190 22.04 40.68 16.51
C VAL A 190 23.02 41.25 17.53
N GLU A 191 22.52 42.02 18.48
CA GLU A 191 23.33 42.57 19.57
C GLU A 191 22.58 42.42 20.89
N ILE A 192 23.30 42.11 21.97
CA ILE A 192 22.71 41.96 23.31
C ILE A 192 23.26 43.05 24.21
N VAL A 193 22.39 44.00 24.55
CA VAL A 193 22.74 45.10 25.46
C VAL A 193 21.91 44.98 26.72
N ASN A 194 22.58 44.70 27.85
CA ASN A 194 21.94 44.34 29.12
C ASN A 194 21.01 43.13 28.94
N ASP A 195 19.76 43.21 29.36
CA ASP A 195 18.76 42.15 29.20
C ASP A 195 17.89 42.30 27.94
N THR A 196 18.35 43.05 26.93
CA THR A 196 17.63 43.28 25.67
C THR A 196 18.40 42.77 24.48
N ILE A 197 17.75 41.91 23.69
CA ILE A 197 18.25 41.41 22.41
C ILE A 197 17.71 42.34 21.32
N TYR A 198 18.61 42.99 20.61
CA TYR A 198 18.32 43.78 19.42
C TYR A 198 18.55 42.93 18.19
N VAL A 199 17.56 42.91 17.29
CA VAL A 199 17.57 42.04 16.11
C VAL A 199 17.37 42.92 14.88
N ALA A 200 18.42 43.12 14.10
CA ALA A 200 18.32 43.81 12.82
C ALA A 200 17.79 42.84 11.78
N THR A 201 16.59 43.09 11.29
CA THR A 201 15.99 42.32 10.19
C THR A 201 16.13 43.08 8.87
N ALA A 202 15.89 42.41 7.74
CA ALA A 202 15.83 43.07 6.45
C ALA A 202 14.71 44.14 6.35
N ASN A 203 13.74 44.16 7.27
CA ASN A 203 12.63 45.11 7.31
C ASN A 203 12.63 45.97 8.59
N GLY A 204 13.81 46.25 9.15
CA GLY A 204 13.98 47.14 10.30
C GLY A 204 14.43 46.44 11.57
N LEU A 205 14.45 47.18 12.68
CA LEU A 205 14.98 46.75 13.97
C LEU A 205 13.87 46.22 14.89
N CYS A 206 14.06 45.04 15.45
CA CYS A 206 13.24 44.50 16.54
C CYS A 206 14.02 44.53 17.85
N SER A 207 13.32 44.59 18.97
CA SER A 207 13.90 44.40 20.29
C SER A 207 13.04 43.45 21.12
N ILE A 208 13.70 42.59 21.91
CA ILE A 208 13.04 41.63 22.78
C ILE A 208 13.82 41.50 24.09
N ALA A 209 13.12 41.61 25.22
CA ALA A 209 13.72 41.32 26.51
C ALA A 209 14.09 39.83 26.59
N LYS A 210 15.26 39.49 27.14
CA LYS A 210 15.78 38.12 27.21
C LYS A 210 14.80 37.15 27.90
N ASN A 211 14.13 37.61 28.96
CA ASN A 211 13.09 36.82 29.64
C ASN A 211 11.86 36.54 28.75
N ASN A 212 11.51 37.46 27.86
CA ASN A 212 10.43 37.25 26.90
C ASN A 212 10.82 36.24 25.82
N PHE A 213 12.09 36.23 25.40
CA PHE A 213 12.60 35.20 24.48
C PHE A 213 12.40 33.79 25.05
N GLU A 214 12.74 33.56 26.32
CA GLU A 214 12.49 32.27 26.97
C GLU A 214 11.00 31.95 27.07
N ALA A 215 10.17 32.95 27.37
CA ALA A 215 8.73 32.79 27.51
C ALA A 215 8.05 32.31 26.23
N ILE A 216 8.61 32.61 25.03
CA ILE A 216 8.11 32.10 23.75
C ILE A 216 8.14 30.56 23.72
N PHE A 217 9.17 29.95 24.30
CA PHE A 217 9.38 28.51 24.29
C PHE A 217 8.83 27.78 25.52
N ASN A 218 8.24 28.50 26.47
CA ASN A 218 7.56 27.87 27.59
C ASN A 218 6.35 27.09 27.07
N LYS A 219 6.16 25.87 27.60
CA LYS A 219 5.24 24.84 27.08
C LYS A 219 3.82 25.40 26.90
N ARG A 220 3.50 25.80 25.67
CA ARG A 220 2.12 26.13 25.29
C ARG A 220 1.34 24.82 25.30
N LYS A 221 0.18 24.80 25.95
CA LYS A 221 -0.76 23.69 25.81
C LYS A 221 -1.40 23.81 24.43
N TYR A 222 -0.90 23.05 23.46
CA TYR A 222 -1.52 22.95 22.16
C TYR A 222 -2.80 22.15 22.30
N PHE A 223 -3.94 22.80 22.09
CA PHE A 223 -5.21 22.09 22.06
C PHE A 223 -5.32 21.37 20.72
N LEU A 224 -5.15 20.05 20.70
CA LEU A 224 -5.28 19.24 19.48
C LEU A 224 -6.50 18.33 19.60
N ARG A 225 -7.50 18.54 18.74
CA ARG A 225 -8.71 17.72 18.72
C ARG A 225 -9.08 17.23 17.34
N LEU A 226 -9.85 16.16 17.32
CA LEU A 226 -10.53 15.67 16.15
C LEU A 226 -11.87 16.40 16.04
N ASN A 227 -12.06 17.18 14.98
CA ASN A 227 -13.28 17.97 14.77
C ASN A 227 -14.40 17.12 14.16
N ALA A 228 -14.09 16.39 13.10
CA ALA A 228 -15.07 15.56 12.40
C ALA A 228 -14.42 14.27 11.87
N ILE A 229 -15.26 13.25 11.69
CA ILE A 229 -14.92 11.97 11.05
C ILE A 229 -15.97 11.75 9.97
N ALA A 230 -15.55 11.43 8.75
CA ALA A 230 -16.46 10.89 7.75
C ALA A 230 -16.08 9.44 7.41
N VAL A 231 -17.12 8.63 7.23
CA VAL A 231 -17.03 7.24 6.80
C VAL A 231 -17.78 7.12 5.48
N ASN A 232 -17.09 6.72 4.41
CA ASN A 232 -17.63 6.71 3.04
C ASN A 232 -18.37 8.01 2.69
N SER A 233 -17.69 9.15 2.88
CA SER A 233 -18.22 10.51 2.64
C SER A 233 -19.39 10.96 3.53
N THR A 234 -19.82 10.15 4.50
CA THR A 234 -20.86 10.52 5.47
C THR A 234 -20.24 10.94 6.79
N ILE A 235 -20.45 12.19 7.20
CA ILE A 235 -19.94 12.74 8.47
C ILE A 235 -20.68 12.09 9.64
N LEU A 236 -19.95 11.66 10.67
CA LEU A 236 -20.52 11.17 11.92
C LEU A 236 -20.98 12.35 12.80
N ASP A 237 -22.13 12.20 13.46
CA ASP A 237 -22.71 13.25 14.33
C ASP A 237 -21.77 13.70 15.46
N LYS A 238 -20.91 12.80 15.94
CA LYS A 238 -19.91 13.08 16.98
C LYS A 238 -18.60 12.33 16.69
N PRO A 239 -17.43 12.94 16.98
CA PRO A 239 -16.16 12.23 16.91
C PRO A 239 -16.15 11.11 17.95
N ALA A 240 -16.22 9.87 17.47
CA ALA A 240 -16.23 8.69 18.32
C ALA A 240 -14.85 8.47 18.96
N LYS A 241 -14.82 7.96 20.20
CA LYS A 241 -13.56 7.56 20.88
C LYS A 241 -12.94 6.28 20.29
N GLN A 242 -13.75 5.49 19.61
CA GLN A 242 -13.35 4.26 18.90
C GLN A 242 -14.30 4.05 17.72
N LEU A 243 -13.79 3.50 16.62
CA LEU A 243 -14.57 3.18 15.44
C LEU A 243 -14.61 1.66 15.23
N SER A 244 -15.82 1.08 15.20
CA SER A 244 -16.04 -0.31 14.76
C SER A 244 -16.89 -0.27 13.50
N LEU A 245 -16.29 -0.65 12.37
CA LEU A 245 -16.83 -0.49 11.04
C LEU A 245 -17.01 -1.85 10.36
N SER A 246 -17.99 -1.94 9.48
CA SER A 246 -18.19 -3.07 8.57
C SER A 246 -17.16 -3.00 7.42
N TYR A 247 -16.96 -4.13 6.75
CA TYR A 247 -15.92 -4.26 5.70
C TYR A 247 -16.10 -3.31 4.51
N ASP A 248 -17.33 -2.84 4.27
CA ASP A 248 -17.72 -1.92 3.21
C ASP A 248 -17.50 -0.43 3.58
N LYS A 249 -17.17 -0.15 4.84
CA LYS A 249 -16.92 1.19 5.39
C LYS A 249 -15.43 1.44 5.55
N ASN A 250 -14.72 1.46 4.43
CA ASN A 250 -13.26 1.45 4.36
C ASN A 250 -12.63 2.76 3.88
N GLN A 251 -13.42 3.77 3.54
CA GLN A 251 -12.96 5.13 3.26
C GLN A 251 -13.16 6.00 4.51
N LEU A 252 -12.07 6.55 5.04
CA LEU A 252 -12.07 7.36 6.27
C LEU A 252 -11.41 8.71 6.06
N ASP A 253 -12.16 9.77 6.35
CA ASP A 253 -11.66 11.14 6.38
C ASP A 253 -11.70 11.69 7.81
N PHE A 254 -10.61 12.32 8.24
CA PHE A 254 -10.46 12.91 9.56
C PHE A 254 -10.15 14.40 9.41
N TRP A 255 -10.94 15.24 10.09
CA TRP A 255 -10.64 16.67 10.21
C TRP A 255 -10.04 16.95 11.57
N VAL A 256 -8.83 17.48 11.58
CA VAL A 256 -8.10 17.83 12.80
C VAL A 256 -8.08 19.34 12.98
N GLU A 257 -8.18 19.76 14.23
CA GLU A 257 -8.07 21.16 14.62
C GLU A 257 -7.02 21.27 15.71
N SER A 258 -6.09 22.20 15.52
CA SER A 258 -5.25 22.70 16.60
C SER A 258 -5.49 24.18 16.81
N VAL A 259 -5.52 24.59 18.07
CA VAL A 259 -5.50 26.01 18.44
C VAL A 259 -4.12 26.33 18.98
N ALA A 260 -3.37 27.14 18.25
CA ALA A 260 -2.17 27.79 18.76
C ALA A 260 -2.28 29.30 18.51
N TYR A 261 -2.12 30.08 19.56
CA TYR A 261 -2.15 31.53 19.48
C TYR A 261 -0.84 32.02 18.82
N GLY A 262 -0.93 32.75 17.71
CA GLY A 262 0.23 33.34 17.02
C GLY A 262 0.69 32.69 15.72
N ARG A 263 0.31 31.42 15.43
CA ARG A 263 0.62 30.75 14.14
C ARG A 263 -0.62 30.56 13.27
N LYS A 264 -0.59 31.14 12.06
CA LYS A 264 -1.68 31.01 11.05
C LYS A 264 -1.73 29.61 10.43
N GLU A 265 -0.58 28.98 10.18
CA GLU A 265 -0.50 27.65 9.57
C GLU A 265 0.05 26.64 10.56
N GLN A 266 -0.65 25.51 10.66
CA GLN A 266 -0.34 24.43 11.59
C GLN A 266 0.13 23.23 10.78
N VAL A 267 1.28 22.66 11.15
CA VAL A 267 1.79 21.44 10.51
C VAL A 267 1.45 20.26 11.41
N TYR A 268 0.80 19.26 10.84
CA TYR A 268 0.46 18.01 11.51
C TYR A 268 1.38 16.90 11.03
N ARG A 269 1.74 15.99 11.94
CA ARG A 269 2.19 14.65 11.55
C ARG A 269 1.16 13.63 11.93
N TYR A 270 0.94 12.67 11.04
CA TYR A 270 -0.04 11.61 11.25
C TYR A 270 0.45 10.27 10.74
N LYS A 271 -0.06 9.20 11.33
CA LYS A 271 0.08 7.84 10.82
C LYS A 271 -1.09 6.98 11.25
N LEU A 272 -1.33 5.93 10.47
CA LEU A 272 -2.31 4.89 10.78
C LEU A 272 -1.56 3.60 11.11
N LYS A 273 -1.30 3.40 12.40
CA LYS A 273 -0.62 2.20 12.88
C LYS A 273 -1.45 0.97 12.50
N GLY A 274 -0.81 -0.05 11.94
CA GLY A 274 -1.46 -1.21 11.33
C GLY A 274 -1.58 -1.15 9.80
N LEU A 275 -1.51 0.04 9.18
CA LEU A 275 -1.39 0.21 7.73
C LEU A 275 0.02 0.65 7.33
N HIS A 276 0.53 1.73 7.95
CA HIS A 276 1.86 2.27 7.72
C HIS A 276 2.52 2.71 9.04
N GLU A 277 3.81 2.42 9.21
CA GLU A 277 4.55 2.76 10.45
C GLU A 277 5.23 4.14 10.41
N ASN A 278 5.52 4.65 9.21
CA ASN A 278 6.16 5.94 9.01
C ASN A 278 5.18 7.10 9.23
N TRP A 279 5.71 8.22 9.74
CA TRP A 279 4.95 9.46 9.88
C TRP A 279 4.84 10.20 8.56
N ASN A 280 3.64 10.65 8.22
CA ASN A 280 3.38 11.59 7.13
C ASN A 280 3.15 12.99 7.69
N TYR A 281 3.41 14.01 6.88
CA TYR A 281 3.29 15.42 7.27
C TYR A 281 2.31 16.14 6.36
N THR A 282 1.48 17.01 6.94
CA THR A 282 0.54 17.83 6.18
C THR A 282 0.30 19.16 6.89
N SER A 283 0.04 20.21 6.12
CA SER A 283 -0.46 21.49 6.64
C SER A 283 -1.98 21.62 6.45
N ASP A 284 -2.59 20.66 5.74
CA ASP A 284 -4.04 20.55 5.61
C ASP A 284 -4.64 19.99 6.91
N ARG A 285 -5.84 20.46 7.24
CA ARG A 285 -6.65 19.97 8.36
C ARG A 285 -7.34 18.66 8.02
N LYS A 286 -7.43 18.28 6.74
CA LYS A 286 -8.02 17.01 6.31
C LYS A 286 -6.95 15.92 6.13
N ILE A 287 -7.16 14.78 6.78
CA ILE A 287 -6.39 13.55 6.60
C ILE A 287 -7.34 12.52 5.97
N ALA A 288 -7.06 12.07 4.75
CA ALA A 288 -7.92 11.16 4.00
C ALA A 288 -7.24 9.80 3.76
N TYR A 289 -8.01 8.73 3.97
CA TYR A 289 -7.64 7.36 3.61
C TYR A 289 -8.72 6.79 2.70
N GLU A 290 -8.38 6.56 1.43
CA GLU A 290 -9.35 6.11 0.41
C GLU A 290 -9.74 4.65 0.58
N PHE A 291 -8.79 3.78 0.94
CA PHE A 291 -9.01 2.36 1.10
C PHE A 291 -8.20 1.80 2.26
N ILE A 292 -8.89 1.28 3.26
CA ILE A 292 -8.27 0.59 4.40
C ILE A 292 -8.77 -0.87 4.40
N PRO A 293 -7.87 -1.87 4.31
CA PRO A 293 -8.24 -3.27 4.43
C PRO A 293 -8.93 -3.59 5.76
N PRO A 294 -9.67 -4.71 5.86
CA PRO A 294 -10.14 -5.21 7.15
C PRO A 294 -8.99 -5.48 8.11
N GLY A 295 -9.13 -5.05 9.37
CA GLY A 295 -8.07 -5.14 10.37
C GLY A 295 -8.26 -4.20 11.56
N HIS A 296 -7.23 -4.15 12.42
CA HIS A 296 -7.15 -3.27 13.58
C HIS A 296 -6.11 -2.18 13.33
N TYR A 297 -6.53 -0.94 13.51
CA TYR A 297 -5.73 0.24 13.24
C TYR A 297 -5.80 1.23 14.39
N GLU A 298 -4.78 2.08 14.52
CA GLU A 298 -4.79 3.21 15.44
C GLU A 298 -4.31 4.47 14.71
N LEU A 299 -5.21 5.44 14.54
CA LEU A 299 -4.84 6.75 14.01
C LEU A 299 -4.09 7.53 15.10
N GLN A 300 -2.89 7.97 14.78
CA GLN A 300 -2.07 8.83 15.62
C GLN A 300 -1.85 10.17 14.93
N VAL A 301 -2.15 11.27 15.60
CA VAL A 301 -1.90 12.63 15.08
C VAL A 301 -1.24 13.49 16.15
N GLN A 302 -0.24 14.27 15.73
CA GLN A 302 0.45 15.26 16.55
C GLN A 302 0.59 16.56 15.76
N VAL A 303 0.65 17.69 16.48
CA VAL A 303 0.90 19.00 15.88
C VAL A 303 2.36 19.40 16.11
N LEU A 304 2.93 20.10 15.14
CA LEU A 304 4.26 20.69 15.23
C LEU A 304 4.20 21.91 16.17
N GLU A 305 4.92 21.84 17.27
CA GLU A 305 5.06 22.96 18.21
C GLU A 305 6.05 24.01 17.70
N ASP A 306 6.09 25.16 18.36
CA ASP A 306 6.90 26.34 18.03
C ASP A 306 8.38 26.00 17.80
N ASN A 307 8.94 25.05 18.57
CA ASN A 307 10.33 24.61 18.45
C ASN A 307 10.58 23.51 17.40
N ARG A 308 9.66 23.28 16.46
CA ARG A 308 9.67 22.13 15.51
C ARG A 308 9.74 20.76 16.19
N LEU A 309 9.49 20.70 17.49
CA LEU A 309 9.23 19.48 18.24
C LEU A 309 7.74 19.16 18.11
N PHE A 310 7.38 17.89 18.13
CA PHE A 310 5.97 17.49 18.06
C PHE A 310 5.36 17.43 19.45
N SER A 311 4.08 17.78 19.53
CA SER A 311 3.35 17.85 20.78
C SER A 311 3.34 16.54 21.54
N ASP A 312 3.51 16.60 22.86
CA ASP A 312 3.28 15.45 23.75
C ASP A 312 1.82 14.99 23.66
N GLU A 313 0.90 15.95 23.49
CA GLU A 313 -0.51 15.70 23.23
C GLU A 313 -0.66 15.06 21.85
N LYS A 314 -1.31 13.90 21.81
CA LYS A 314 -1.55 13.13 20.58
C LYS A 314 -2.96 12.59 20.55
N ILE A 315 -3.61 12.75 19.41
CA ILE A 315 -4.86 12.05 19.13
C ILE A 315 -4.52 10.57 18.95
N ARG A 316 -5.25 9.70 19.65
CA ARG A 316 -5.22 8.25 19.44
C ARG A 316 -6.65 7.78 19.24
N LEU A 317 -6.95 7.29 18.05
CA LEU A 317 -8.27 6.77 17.70
C LEU A 317 -8.13 5.31 17.25
N PRO A 318 -8.55 4.34 18.08
CA PRO A 318 -8.66 2.94 17.69
C PRO A 318 -9.75 2.75 16.63
N ILE A 319 -9.41 2.03 15.56
CA ILE A 319 -10.28 1.75 14.41
C ILE A 319 -10.25 0.25 14.15
N THR A 320 -11.41 -0.38 14.02
CA THR A 320 -11.53 -1.80 13.69
C THR A 320 -12.48 -1.96 12.52
N ILE A 321 -11.98 -2.47 11.40
CA ILE A 321 -12.76 -2.79 10.20
C ILE A 321 -12.94 -4.31 10.18
N ARG A 322 -14.19 -4.78 10.31
CA ARG A 322 -14.50 -6.21 10.36
C ARG A 322 -14.28 -6.88 9.00
N ASN A 323 -13.93 -8.15 9.01
CA ASN A 323 -13.84 -8.94 7.77
C ASN A 323 -15.22 -9.14 7.13
N PRO A 324 -15.30 -9.27 5.79
CA PRO A 324 -16.54 -9.65 5.12
C PRO A 324 -17.06 -11.01 5.61
N PHE A 325 -18.40 -11.18 5.64
CA PHE A 325 -18.98 -12.42 6.15
C PHE A 325 -18.59 -13.65 5.31
N TRP A 326 -18.37 -13.51 4.00
CA TRP A 326 -18.00 -14.62 3.13
C TRP A 326 -16.56 -15.13 3.33
N THR A 327 -15.71 -14.36 4.01
CA THR A 327 -14.35 -14.79 4.39
C THR A 327 -14.32 -15.40 5.79
N THR A 328 -15.46 -15.50 6.48
CA THR A 328 -15.53 -16.11 7.82
C THR A 328 -15.70 -17.63 7.73
N TRP A 329 -15.11 -18.34 8.68
CA TRP A 329 -15.07 -19.81 8.70
C TRP A 329 -16.44 -20.49 8.64
N TRP A 330 -17.46 -19.97 9.34
CA TRP A 330 -18.80 -20.56 9.33
C TRP A 330 -19.44 -20.50 7.93
N PHE A 331 -19.24 -19.41 7.18
CA PHE A 331 -19.78 -19.26 5.84
C PHE A 331 -19.08 -20.22 4.87
N ILE A 332 -17.75 -20.34 4.99
CA ILE A 332 -16.96 -21.32 4.22
C ILE A 332 -17.48 -22.74 4.46
N ILE A 333 -17.75 -23.10 5.72
CA ILE A 333 -18.32 -24.42 6.08
C ILE A 333 -19.70 -24.61 5.44
N VAL A 334 -20.57 -23.60 5.47
CA VAL A 334 -21.90 -23.69 4.83
C VAL A 334 -21.79 -23.88 3.32
N VAL A 335 -20.87 -23.17 2.64
CA VAL A 335 -20.63 -23.35 1.20
C VAL A 335 -20.11 -24.75 0.89
N ILE A 336 -19.16 -25.27 1.67
CA ILE A 336 -18.65 -26.64 1.54
C ILE A 336 -19.76 -27.67 1.75
N ALA A 337 -20.60 -27.47 2.78
CA ALA A 337 -21.73 -28.36 3.06
C ALA A 337 -22.78 -28.32 1.94
N ALA A 338 -23.10 -27.15 1.39
CA ALA A 338 -24.00 -27.00 0.26
C ALA A 338 -23.45 -27.70 -0.99
N LEU A 339 -22.15 -27.53 -1.28
CA LEU A 339 -21.49 -28.22 -2.39
C LEU A 339 -21.49 -29.74 -2.20
N GLY A 340 -21.22 -30.22 -0.98
CA GLY A 340 -21.34 -31.63 -0.62
C GLY A 340 -22.76 -32.18 -0.79
N ALA A 341 -23.78 -31.41 -0.39
CA ALA A 341 -25.18 -31.77 -0.57
C ALA A 341 -25.58 -31.85 -2.06
N LEU A 342 -25.08 -30.93 -2.90
CA LEU A 342 -25.30 -30.97 -4.35
C LEU A 342 -24.64 -32.20 -4.99
N ILE A 343 -23.41 -32.52 -4.59
CA ILE A 343 -22.71 -33.73 -5.04
C ILE A 343 -23.49 -34.98 -4.61
N TYR A 344 -23.92 -35.04 -3.34
CA TYR A 344 -24.73 -36.13 -2.83
C TYR A 344 -26.05 -36.29 -3.58
N LEU A 345 -26.77 -35.19 -3.84
CA LEU A 345 -28.01 -35.19 -4.61
C LEU A 345 -27.79 -35.70 -6.04
N PHE A 346 -26.72 -35.24 -6.71
CA PHE A 346 -26.35 -35.72 -8.04
C PHE A 346 -26.14 -37.24 -8.06
N PHE A 347 -25.35 -37.78 -7.12
CA PHE A 347 -25.13 -39.21 -7.01
C PHE A 347 -26.41 -39.97 -6.66
N ARG A 348 -27.23 -39.45 -5.74
CA ARG A 348 -28.50 -40.05 -5.36
C ARG A 348 -29.45 -40.14 -6.56
N ILE A 349 -29.56 -39.08 -7.37
CA ILE A 349 -30.36 -39.07 -8.59
C ILE A 349 -29.83 -40.11 -9.59
N ARG A 350 -28.51 -40.16 -9.80
CA ARG A 350 -27.88 -41.14 -10.70
C ARG A 350 -28.14 -42.59 -10.28
N VAL A 351 -28.00 -42.89 -9.00
CA VAL A 351 -28.29 -44.22 -8.45
C VAL A 351 -29.77 -44.58 -8.62
N LEU A 352 -30.69 -43.63 -8.35
CA LEU A 352 -32.13 -43.86 -8.55
C LEU A 352 -32.48 -44.11 -10.02
N THR A 353 -31.84 -43.42 -10.97
CA THR A 353 -32.04 -43.69 -12.40
C THR A 353 -31.48 -45.04 -12.82
N TYR A 354 -30.28 -45.41 -12.36
CA TYR A 354 -29.65 -46.69 -12.67
C TYR A 354 -30.46 -47.88 -12.13
N ASN A 355 -30.96 -47.76 -10.90
CA ASN A 355 -31.76 -48.80 -10.27
C ASN A 355 -33.11 -49.01 -10.98
N LYS A 356 -33.69 -47.97 -11.60
CA LYS A 356 -34.94 -48.13 -12.38
C LYS A 356 -34.78 -49.07 -13.57
N ASP A 357 -33.65 -49.02 -14.26
CA ASP A 357 -33.42 -49.87 -15.43
C ASP A 357 -33.13 -51.32 -15.04
N ILE A 358 -32.38 -51.53 -13.95
CA ILE A 358 -32.18 -52.87 -13.37
C ILE A 358 -33.50 -53.47 -12.87
N ILE A 359 -34.31 -52.71 -12.14
CA ILE A 359 -35.61 -53.19 -11.63
C ILE A 359 -36.55 -53.51 -12.79
N ARG A 360 -36.53 -52.73 -13.88
CA ARG A 360 -37.35 -52.99 -15.07
C ARG A 360 -36.95 -54.30 -15.76
N GLU A 361 -35.66 -54.61 -15.87
CA GLU A 361 -35.20 -55.90 -16.40
C GLU A 361 -35.55 -57.07 -15.47
N LEU A 362 -35.38 -56.92 -14.15
CA LEU A 362 -35.78 -57.95 -13.20
C LEU A 362 -37.29 -58.23 -13.23
N LEU A 363 -38.12 -57.20 -13.37
CA LEU A 363 -39.57 -57.32 -13.56
C LEU A 363 -39.91 -58.02 -14.89
N ARG A 364 -39.22 -57.70 -15.99
CA ARG A 364 -39.40 -58.35 -17.29
C ARG A 364 -39.10 -59.86 -17.19
N LEU A 365 -38.02 -60.24 -16.50
CA LEU A 365 -37.66 -61.64 -16.27
C LEU A 365 -38.69 -62.37 -15.38
N TRP A 366 -39.23 -61.70 -14.36
CA TRP A 366 -40.28 -62.25 -13.49
C TRP A 366 -41.61 -62.47 -14.22
N VAL A 367 -42.05 -61.51 -15.03
CA VAL A 367 -43.28 -61.64 -15.83
C VAL A 367 -43.16 -62.77 -16.86
N ARG A 368 -41.96 -62.99 -17.42
CA ARG A 368 -41.67 -64.10 -18.34
C ARG A 368 -41.82 -65.48 -17.67
N LYS A 369 -41.57 -65.59 -16.35
CA LYS A 369 -41.74 -66.84 -15.58
C LYS A 369 -43.21 -67.18 -15.26
N ILE A 370 -44.09 -66.17 -15.11
CA ILE A 370 -45.48 -66.37 -14.61
C ILE A 370 -46.50 -66.65 -15.74
N LYS A 371 -46.18 -66.35 -17.00
CA LYS A 371 -47.13 -66.39 -18.14
C LYS A 371 -47.20 -67.70 -18.95
N LYS A 372 -46.81 -68.87 -18.41
CA LYS A 372 -47.08 -70.17 -19.06
C LYS A 372 -48.53 -70.63 -18.80
N LYS A 373 -49.51 -70.04 -19.50
CA LYS A 373 -50.81 -70.69 -19.77
C LYS A 373 -50.71 -71.30 -21.17
N GLU A 374 -51.05 -72.58 -21.32
CA GLU A 374 -51.07 -73.24 -22.64
C GLU A 374 -52.08 -72.51 -23.55
N LYS A 375 -51.60 -72.00 -24.68
CA LYS A 375 -52.41 -71.28 -25.67
C LYS A 375 -52.73 -72.21 -26.82
N TYR A 376 -53.99 -72.24 -27.24
CA TYR A 376 -54.45 -73.04 -28.36
C TYR A 376 -54.72 -72.14 -29.57
N PHE A 377 -54.22 -72.53 -30.74
CA PHE A 377 -54.66 -72.00 -32.02
C PHE A 377 -55.91 -72.75 -32.46
N VAL A 378 -56.96 -72.01 -32.83
CA VAL A 378 -58.27 -72.57 -33.15
C VAL A 378 -58.65 -72.19 -34.58
N PHE A 379 -59.00 -73.19 -35.38
CA PHE A 379 -59.55 -72.98 -36.73
C PHE A 379 -60.63 -74.01 -37.04
N LYS A 380 -61.45 -73.72 -38.07
CA LYS A 380 -62.54 -74.61 -38.51
C LYS A 380 -62.14 -75.37 -39.77
N GLU A 381 -62.29 -76.69 -39.74
CA GLU A 381 -62.06 -77.59 -40.88
C GLU A 381 -63.28 -78.51 -41.02
N GLN A 382 -63.89 -78.56 -42.21
CA GLN A 382 -65.07 -79.42 -42.50
C GLN A 382 -66.21 -79.31 -41.46
N GLY A 383 -66.45 -78.09 -40.94
CA GLY A 383 -67.51 -77.82 -39.95
C GLY A 383 -67.16 -78.16 -38.50
N LYS A 384 -65.97 -78.73 -38.22
CA LYS A 384 -65.47 -79.01 -36.86
C LYS A 384 -64.44 -77.97 -36.43
N GLU A 385 -64.46 -77.60 -35.15
CA GLU A 385 -63.47 -76.72 -34.53
C GLU A 385 -62.28 -77.55 -34.06
N ILE A 386 -61.11 -77.31 -34.66
CA ILE A 386 -59.86 -77.98 -34.30
C ILE A 386 -59.03 -77.04 -33.44
N ARG A 387 -58.57 -77.55 -32.29
CA ARG A 387 -57.71 -76.82 -31.35
C ARG A 387 -56.33 -77.45 -31.36
N ILE A 388 -55.32 -76.66 -31.71
CA ILE A 388 -53.91 -77.08 -31.73
C ILE A 388 -53.17 -76.31 -30.64
N PRO A 389 -52.49 -76.97 -29.68
CA PRO A 389 -51.59 -76.30 -28.77
C PRO A 389 -50.49 -75.57 -29.54
N THR A 390 -50.31 -74.25 -29.34
CA THR A 390 -49.38 -73.46 -30.16
C THR A 390 -47.95 -73.98 -30.07
N ASN A 391 -47.54 -74.49 -28.89
CA ASN A 391 -46.23 -75.09 -28.63
C ASN A 391 -45.91 -76.36 -29.45
N THR A 392 -46.91 -76.99 -30.07
CA THR A 392 -46.71 -78.16 -30.96
C THR A 392 -46.49 -77.78 -32.41
N ILE A 393 -46.75 -76.53 -32.80
CA ILE A 393 -46.57 -76.05 -34.17
C ILE A 393 -45.08 -75.84 -34.43
N LEU A 394 -44.53 -76.53 -35.43
CA LEU A 394 -43.13 -76.41 -35.82
C LEU A 394 -42.95 -75.25 -36.80
N TYR A 395 -43.68 -75.33 -37.91
CA TYR A 395 -43.71 -74.30 -38.93
C TYR A 395 -45.00 -74.40 -39.73
N VAL A 396 -45.23 -73.40 -40.56
CA VAL A 396 -46.43 -73.24 -41.37
C VAL A 396 -45.99 -72.94 -42.79
N LYS A 397 -46.52 -73.70 -43.75
CA LYS A 397 -46.22 -73.57 -45.18
C LYS A 397 -47.45 -73.09 -45.93
N SER A 398 -47.29 -72.06 -46.75
CA SER A 398 -48.37 -71.55 -47.60
C SER A 398 -48.24 -72.05 -49.04
N SER A 399 -49.32 -72.64 -49.52
CA SER A 399 -49.50 -73.16 -50.89
C SER A 399 -50.69 -72.44 -51.54
N GLY A 400 -50.52 -71.15 -51.85
CA GLY A 400 -51.58 -70.31 -52.41
C GLY A 400 -52.64 -69.93 -51.37
N ASN A 401 -53.89 -70.37 -51.58
CA ASN A 401 -55.01 -70.08 -50.67
C ASN A 401 -55.16 -71.10 -49.52
N TYR A 402 -54.26 -72.09 -49.47
CA TYR A 402 -54.19 -73.09 -48.43
C TYR A 402 -52.89 -72.98 -47.66
N MET A 403 -52.94 -73.41 -46.40
CA MET A 403 -51.85 -73.33 -45.46
C MET A 403 -51.75 -74.63 -44.69
N ASP A 404 -50.57 -75.22 -44.71
CA ASP A 404 -50.23 -76.44 -43.99
C ASP A 404 -49.59 -76.03 -42.65
N ILE A 405 -50.28 -76.29 -41.55
CA ILE A 405 -49.75 -76.16 -40.19
C ILE A 405 -49.11 -77.49 -39.84
N VAL A 406 -47.78 -77.50 -39.79
CA VAL A 406 -47.00 -78.70 -39.48
C VAL A 406 -46.74 -78.75 -37.98
N THR A 407 -47.33 -79.74 -37.30
CA THR A 407 -47.05 -80.04 -35.90
C THR A 407 -46.14 -81.25 -35.77
N GLU A 408 -45.77 -81.61 -34.54
CA GLU A 408 -44.94 -82.81 -34.28
C GLU A 408 -45.64 -84.13 -34.66
N GLU A 409 -46.96 -84.17 -34.64
CA GLU A 409 -47.75 -85.40 -34.82
C GLU A 409 -48.56 -85.43 -36.12
N LYS A 410 -49.00 -84.26 -36.62
CA LYS A 410 -49.91 -84.18 -37.77
C LYS A 410 -49.75 -82.87 -38.55
N VAL A 411 -50.00 -82.93 -39.85
CA VAL A 411 -50.15 -81.74 -40.70
C VAL A 411 -51.64 -81.42 -40.83
N TYR A 412 -52.00 -80.17 -40.51
CA TYR A 412 -53.37 -79.66 -40.65
C TYR A 412 -53.44 -78.67 -41.81
N VAL A 413 -54.45 -78.78 -42.67
CA VAL A 413 -54.60 -77.90 -43.83
C VAL A 413 -55.75 -76.94 -43.59
N MET A 414 -55.47 -75.64 -43.65
CA MET A 414 -56.48 -74.60 -43.49
C MET A 414 -56.53 -73.67 -44.70
N ARG A 415 -57.72 -73.20 -45.07
CA ARG A 415 -57.90 -72.20 -46.12
C ARG A 415 -57.74 -70.79 -45.53
N CYS A 416 -56.51 -70.25 -45.53
CA CYS A 416 -56.24 -68.86 -45.15
C CYS A 416 -55.01 -68.30 -45.88
N LYS A 417 -54.88 -66.95 -45.93
CA LYS A 417 -53.66 -66.30 -46.43
C LYS A 417 -52.58 -66.29 -45.35
N ILE A 418 -51.32 -66.29 -45.78
CA ILE A 418 -50.17 -66.32 -44.85
C ILE A 418 -50.13 -65.15 -43.87
N GLY A 419 -50.56 -63.96 -44.28
CA GLY A 419 -50.65 -62.78 -43.41
C GLY A 419 -51.73 -62.92 -42.32
N ASP A 420 -52.82 -63.63 -42.61
CA ASP A 420 -53.94 -63.78 -41.67
C ASP A 420 -53.55 -64.71 -40.51
N PHE A 421 -52.64 -65.66 -40.73
CA PHE A 421 -52.21 -66.60 -39.69
C PHE A 421 -51.58 -65.88 -38.50
N ILE A 422 -50.67 -64.94 -38.74
CA ILE A 422 -50.00 -64.16 -37.68
C ILE A 422 -51.03 -63.36 -36.86
N SER A 423 -52.09 -62.86 -37.50
CA SER A 423 -53.16 -62.14 -36.78
C SER A 423 -54.08 -63.04 -35.95
N LYS A 424 -54.13 -64.34 -36.25
CA LYS A 424 -55.03 -65.32 -35.61
C LYS A 424 -54.35 -66.15 -34.52
N VAL A 425 -53.02 -66.14 -34.44
CA VAL A 425 -52.31 -66.83 -33.37
C VAL A 425 -52.41 -66.06 -32.05
N PRO A 426 -52.63 -66.75 -30.91
CA PRO A 426 -52.73 -66.11 -29.59
C PRO A 426 -51.52 -65.25 -29.20
N ASP A 427 -50.32 -65.63 -29.65
CA ASP A 427 -49.07 -64.86 -29.46
C ASP A 427 -48.31 -64.77 -30.79
N PRO A 428 -48.49 -63.67 -31.54
CA PRO A 428 -47.77 -63.45 -32.79
C PRO A 428 -46.24 -63.44 -32.62
N LEU A 429 -45.75 -63.05 -31.44
CA LEU A 429 -44.31 -62.95 -31.13
C LEU A 429 -43.59 -64.31 -31.07
N GLU A 430 -44.31 -65.41 -30.95
CA GLU A 430 -43.70 -66.75 -30.97
C GLU A 430 -43.40 -67.24 -32.40
N PHE A 431 -43.94 -66.57 -33.41
CA PHE A 431 -43.85 -66.95 -34.81
C PHE A 431 -43.11 -65.89 -35.61
N LEU A 432 -42.14 -66.31 -36.41
CA LEU A 432 -41.41 -65.44 -37.33
C LEU A 432 -41.66 -65.89 -38.76
N ARG A 433 -42.01 -64.94 -39.64
CA ARG A 433 -42.02 -65.20 -41.08
C ARG A 433 -40.59 -65.16 -41.59
N VAL A 434 -40.13 -66.25 -42.17
CA VAL A 434 -38.75 -66.35 -42.71
C VAL A 434 -38.73 -66.41 -44.23
N HIS A 435 -39.86 -66.65 -44.88
CA HIS A 435 -39.96 -66.69 -46.33
C HIS A 435 -41.34 -66.24 -46.79
N ARG A 436 -41.49 -65.92 -48.09
CA ARG A 436 -42.79 -65.58 -48.68
C ARG A 436 -43.85 -66.67 -48.43
N SER A 437 -43.43 -67.92 -48.28
CA SER A 437 -44.30 -69.09 -48.07
C SER A 437 -44.13 -69.80 -46.72
N TYR A 438 -43.23 -69.34 -45.83
CA TYR A 438 -42.98 -70.03 -44.56
C TYR A 438 -43.02 -69.09 -43.35
N ILE A 439 -43.70 -69.55 -42.31
CA ILE A 439 -43.65 -69.00 -40.95
C ILE A 439 -43.13 -70.12 -40.04
N ILE A 440 -42.18 -69.81 -39.18
CA ILE A 440 -41.58 -70.76 -38.24
C ILE A 440 -41.92 -70.35 -36.81
N ARG A 441 -41.90 -71.30 -35.89
CA ARG A 441 -41.98 -71.01 -34.45
C ARG A 441 -40.57 -70.85 -33.90
N ILE A 442 -40.30 -69.74 -33.21
CA ILE A 442 -38.94 -69.31 -32.84
C ILE A 442 -38.26 -70.30 -31.87
N ASP A 443 -39.02 -70.84 -30.92
CA ASP A 443 -38.54 -71.80 -29.90
C ASP A 443 -38.25 -73.21 -30.46
N LYS A 444 -38.67 -73.51 -31.70
CA LYS A 444 -38.44 -74.81 -32.37
C LYS A 444 -37.27 -74.80 -33.34
N VAL A 445 -36.57 -73.68 -33.49
CA VAL A 445 -35.41 -73.56 -34.37
C VAL A 445 -34.19 -74.23 -33.73
N GLU A 446 -33.65 -75.24 -34.39
CA GLU A 446 -32.44 -75.96 -33.94
C GLU A 446 -31.17 -75.29 -34.45
N GLN A 447 -31.17 -74.87 -35.73
CA GLN A 447 -30.06 -74.19 -36.37
C GLN A 447 -30.59 -73.12 -37.33
N LYS A 448 -29.90 -71.99 -37.43
CA LYS A 448 -30.23 -70.93 -38.40
C LYS A 448 -28.99 -70.50 -39.18
N THR A 449 -29.18 -70.23 -40.47
CA THR A 449 -28.23 -69.55 -41.34
C THR A 449 -28.97 -68.46 -42.11
N LYS A 450 -28.25 -67.59 -42.82
CA LYS A 450 -28.88 -66.56 -43.65
C LYS A 450 -29.74 -67.11 -44.81
N LYS A 451 -29.58 -68.39 -45.16
CA LYS A 451 -30.27 -69.03 -46.30
C LYS A 451 -31.35 -70.02 -45.89
N MET A 452 -31.23 -70.61 -44.70
CA MET A 452 -32.14 -71.67 -44.23
C MET A 452 -32.23 -71.72 -42.70
N VAL A 453 -33.35 -72.25 -42.21
CA VAL A 453 -33.58 -72.60 -40.81
C VAL A 453 -33.87 -74.10 -40.73
N LEU A 454 -33.24 -74.79 -39.78
CA LEU A 454 -33.45 -76.21 -39.53
C LEU A 454 -34.42 -76.43 -38.37
N ILE A 455 -35.49 -77.18 -38.62
CA ILE A 455 -36.49 -77.58 -37.61
C ILE A 455 -36.78 -79.07 -37.78
N LYS A 456 -36.53 -79.91 -36.75
CA LYS A 456 -36.74 -81.37 -36.78
C LYS A 456 -36.26 -82.05 -38.08
N LYS A 457 -35.01 -81.78 -38.47
CA LYS A 457 -34.36 -82.31 -39.70
C LYS A 457 -34.94 -81.84 -41.04
N GLN A 458 -35.82 -80.84 -41.04
CA GLN A 458 -36.34 -80.23 -42.25
C GLN A 458 -35.76 -78.85 -42.48
N GLU A 459 -35.23 -78.61 -43.69
CA GLU A 459 -34.66 -77.34 -44.08
C GLU A 459 -35.75 -76.41 -44.62
N ILE A 460 -35.91 -75.26 -43.96
CA ILE A 460 -36.88 -74.22 -44.33
C ILE A 460 -36.10 -73.06 -44.95
N PRO A 461 -36.35 -72.67 -46.21
CA PRO A 461 -35.63 -71.59 -46.86
C PRO A 461 -35.93 -70.25 -46.20
N VAL A 462 -34.94 -69.35 -46.17
CA VAL A 462 -35.07 -67.97 -45.71
C VAL A 462 -35.00 -67.04 -46.92
N GLY A 463 -35.99 -66.15 -47.06
CA GLY A 463 -35.97 -65.11 -48.08
C GLY A 463 -35.14 -63.90 -47.63
N GLU A 464 -34.44 -63.25 -48.55
CA GLU A 464 -33.52 -62.13 -48.26
C GLU A 464 -34.16 -61.01 -47.43
N THR A 465 -35.43 -60.69 -47.69
CA THR A 465 -36.19 -59.66 -46.94
C THR A 465 -36.36 -59.97 -45.45
N TYR A 466 -36.25 -61.25 -45.04
CA TYR A 466 -36.51 -61.69 -43.67
C TYR A 466 -35.21 -61.97 -42.87
N VAL A 467 -34.03 -61.79 -43.49
CA VAL A 467 -32.74 -62.11 -42.85
C VAL A 467 -32.47 -61.21 -41.63
N GLU A 468 -32.76 -59.91 -41.72
CA GLU A 468 -32.56 -58.98 -40.60
C GLU A 468 -33.44 -59.30 -39.39
N GLU A 469 -34.67 -59.76 -39.61
CA GLU A 469 -35.56 -60.17 -38.52
C GLU A 469 -35.10 -61.49 -37.90
N LEU A 470 -34.59 -62.42 -38.71
CA LEU A 470 -34.02 -63.68 -38.25
C LEU A 470 -32.75 -63.44 -37.40
N ASP A 471 -31.91 -62.45 -37.74
CA ASP A 471 -30.68 -62.13 -37.00
C ASP A 471 -30.97 -61.57 -35.60
N LYS A 472 -32.09 -60.85 -35.40
CA LYS A 472 -32.52 -60.32 -34.09
C LYS A 472 -32.90 -61.41 -33.08
N ILE A 473 -33.15 -62.63 -33.53
CA ILE A 473 -33.43 -63.77 -32.63
C ILE A 473 -32.12 -64.23 -32.00
N VAL A 474 -31.94 -63.95 -30.71
CA VAL A 474 -30.87 -64.53 -29.89
C VAL A 474 -31.44 -65.76 -29.19
N PHE A 475 -30.80 -66.92 -29.37
CA PHE A 475 -31.18 -68.17 -28.72
C PHE A 475 -30.92 -68.15 -27.22
#